data_AF-A3J6Y6-F1
#
_entry.id   AF-A3J6Y6-F1
#
_cell.length_a   1.000
_cell.length_b   1.000
_cell.length_c   1.000
_cell.angle_alpha   90.00
_cell.angle_beta   90.00
_cell.angle_gamma   90.00
#
_symmetry.space_group_name_H-M   'P 1'
#
loop_
_entity.id
_entity.type
_entity.pdbx_description
1 polymer ?
#
loop_
_entity_poly.entity_id
_entity_poly.type
_entity_poly.pdbx_seq_one_letter_code
_entity_poly.pdbx_strand_id
1 'polypeptide(L)'
;MKNVLNVFFNDHTSLQIEGVVKKTEDTFLKVHELQEEALPLFLEIEHQQVNTLLELTKVFPFVLLYFIEEAGILKFKGATFNLNEFEKPFTVNTQYKKILFLHYPISFKLEEVSHFTYVK
;
A
#
# COMPACT_ATOMS: atom_id res chain seq x y z
N MET A 1 -0.15 13.61 9.11
CA MET A 1 -0.85 14.58 8.21
C MET A 1 -1.62 13.78 7.19
N LYS A 2 -2.88 14.15 6.94
CA LYS A 2 -3.70 13.52 5.89
C LYS A 2 -3.25 14.04 4.53
N ASN A 3 -3.11 13.12 3.59
CA ASN A 3 -2.70 13.36 2.21
C ASN A 3 -3.83 12.91 1.28
N VAL A 4 -3.84 13.46 0.07
CA VAL A 4 -4.73 13.01 -0.99
C VAL A 4 -4.01 11.96 -1.81
N LEU A 5 -4.53 10.74 -1.80
CA LEU A 5 -4.03 9.59 -2.54
C LEU A 5 -4.94 9.36 -3.76
N ASN A 6 -4.37 9.25 -4.96
CA ASN A 6 -5.13 9.07 -6.20
C ASN A 6 -4.75 7.76 -6.88
N VAL A 7 -5.72 6.86 -7.01
CA VAL A 7 -5.59 5.64 -7.81
C VAL A 7 -6.23 5.91 -9.17
N PHE A 8 -5.47 5.76 -10.25
CA PHE A 8 -5.95 5.94 -11.61
C PHE A 8 -6.21 4.60 -12.28
N PHE A 9 -7.26 4.56 -13.10
CA PHE A 9 -7.70 3.38 -13.80
C PHE A 9 -7.41 3.44 -15.30
N ASN A 10 -7.46 2.28 -15.96
CA ASN A 10 -7.17 2.12 -17.39
C ASN A 10 -8.21 2.82 -18.29
N ASP A 11 -9.41 3.10 -17.77
CA ASP A 11 -10.46 3.86 -18.44
C ASP A 11 -10.32 5.38 -18.27
N HIS A 12 -9.19 5.84 -17.72
CA HIS A 12 -8.88 7.24 -17.40
C HIS A 12 -9.70 7.87 -16.26
N THR A 13 -10.50 7.08 -15.54
CA THR A 13 -11.12 7.54 -14.29
C THR A 13 -10.12 7.46 -13.13
N SER A 14 -10.47 8.06 -11.99
CA SER A 14 -9.66 8.00 -10.77
C SER A 14 -10.50 7.90 -9.51
N LEU A 15 -9.90 7.29 -8.48
CA LEU A 15 -10.41 7.23 -7.12
C LEU A 15 -9.50 8.07 -6.22
N GLN A 16 -10.09 9.07 -5.59
CA GLN A 16 -9.43 9.94 -4.62
C GLN A 16 -9.73 9.45 -3.20
N ILE A 17 -8.69 9.32 -2.37
CA ILE A 17 -8.78 8.73 -1.04
C ILE A 17 -7.96 9.58 -0.07
N GLU A 18 -8.52 9.88 1.10
CA GLU A 18 -7.73 10.43 2.21
C GLU A 18 -6.88 9.31 2.83
N GLY A 19 -5.58 9.58 3.03
CA GLY A 19 -4.71 8.62 3.68
C GLY A 19 -3.44 9.23 4.24
N VAL A 20 -2.57 8.39 4.76
CA VAL A 20 -1.29 8.80 5.36
C VAL A 20 -0.15 8.33 4.47
N VAL A 21 0.86 9.18 4.28
CA VAL A 21 2.11 8.81 3.62
C VAL A 21 3.18 8.66 4.69
N LYS A 22 3.84 7.49 4.75
CA LYS A 22 4.98 7.24 5.65
C LYS A 22 6.19 6.77 4.87
N LYS A 23 7.35 7.16 5.37
CA LYS A 23 8.67 6.72 4.90
C LYS A 23 9.34 5.89 5.98
N THR A 24 10.15 4.91 5.57
CA THR A 24 10.93 4.09 6.50
C THR A 24 12.21 3.55 5.86
N GLU A 25 13.24 3.39 6.68
CA GLU A 25 14.49 2.69 6.34
C GLU A 25 14.55 1.29 6.99
N ASP A 26 13.50 0.86 7.70
CA ASP A 26 13.48 -0.42 8.40
C ASP A 26 13.20 -1.58 7.44
N THR A 27 13.90 -2.68 7.66
CA THR A 27 13.78 -3.91 6.86
C THR A 27 12.72 -4.87 7.39
N PHE A 28 12.24 -4.62 8.62
CA PHE A 28 11.16 -5.34 9.27
C PHE A 28 10.16 -4.33 9.81
N LEU A 29 8.91 -4.44 9.37
CA LEU A 29 7.86 -3.46 9.68
C LEU A 29 6.65 -4.16 10.27
N LYS A 30 6.26 -3.74 11.47
CA LYS A 30 4.97 -4.09 12.04
C LYS A 30 3.93 -3.09 11.58
N VAL A 31 3.10 -3.50 10.63
CA VAL A 31 2.19 -2.58 9.93
C VAL A 31 1.14 -1.98 10.87
N HIS A 32 0.70 -2.73 11.90
CA HIS A 32 -0.22 -2.21 12.91
C HIS A 32 0.35 -1.03 13.72
N GLU A 33 1.68 -0.90 13.85
CA GLU A 33 2.33 0.24 14.51
C GLU A 33 2.41 1.48 13.59
N LEU A 34 2.26 1.28 12.27
CA LEU A 34 2.30 2.35 11.26
C LEU A 34 0.91 2.92 10.94
N GLN A 35 -0.15 2.18 11.24
CA GLN A 35 -1.52 2.61 10.95
C GLN A 35 -1.99 3.70 11.90
N GLU A 36 -2.50 4.78 11.33
CA GLU A 36 -3.22 5.83 12.04
C GLU A 36 -4.70 5.66 11.72
N GLU A 37 -5.52 5.43 12.74
CA GLU A 37 -7.00 5.54 12.68
C GLU A 37 -7.66 4.93 11.43
N ALA A 38 -7.52 3.63 11.13
CA ALA A 38 -8.19 3.00 9.98
C ALA A 38 -8.13 3.85 8.67
N LEU A 39 -7.05 4.60 8.46
CA LEU A 39 -6.81 5.34 7.23
C LEU A 39 -5.92 4.50 6.30
N PRO A 40 -6.17 4.55 4.99
CA PRO A 40 -5.24 4.06 3.99
C PRO A 40 -3.81 4.59 4.21
N LEU A 41 -2.83 3.72 4.02
CA LEU A 41 -1.41 4.04 4.21
C LEU A 41 -0.68 3.88 2.88
N PHE A 42 0.02 4.91 2.42
CA PHE A 42 1.04 4.78 1.39
C PHE A 42 2.41 4.73 2.06
N LEU A 43 3.11 3.62 1.87
CA LEU A 43 4.41 3.34 2.45
C LEU A 43 5.50 3.46 1.39
N GLU A 44 6.50 4.28 1.70
CA GLU A 44 7.73 4.43 0.94
C GLU A 44 8.91 3.84 1.73
N ILE A 45 9.51 2.79 1.19
CA ILE A 45 10.65 2.10 1.81
C ILE A 45 11.93 2.57 1.12
N GLU A 46 12.89 3.09 1.88
CA GLU A 46 14.07 3.79 1.34
C GLU A 46 15.39 3.02 1.55
N HIS A 47 15.36 1.91 2.29
CA HIS A 47 16.55 1.09 2.52
C HIS A 47 17.01 0.28 1.29
N GLN A 48 18.32 -0.01 1.25
CA GLN A 48 18.99 -0.67 0.13
C GLN A 48 18.84 -2.21 0.10
N GLN A 49 18.37 -2.85 1.18
CA GLN A 49 18.12 -4.30 1.15
C GLN A 49 17.08 -4.68 0.11
N VAL A 50 17.27 -5.84 -0.54
CA VAL A 50 16.36 -6.34 -1.61
C VAL A 50 14.94 -6.53 -1.08
N ASN A 51 14.82 -7.06 0.12
CA ASN A 51 13.55 -7.48 0.69
C ASN A 51 13.20 -6.67 1.94
N THR A 52 11.91 -6.46 2.14
CA THR A 52 11.31 -5.95 3.38
C THR A 52 10.31 -6.98 3.88
N LEU A 53 10.37 -7.28 5.17
CA LEU A 53 9.39 -8.16 5.82
C LEU A 53 8.30 -7.31 6.48
N LEU A 54 7.08 -7.42 5.95
CA LEU A 54 5.88 -6.80 6.47
C LEU A 54 5.17 -7.79 7.40
N GLU A 55 5.08 -7.43 8.67
CA GLU A 55 4.29 -8.13 9.68
C GLU A 55 2.88 -7.51 9.68
N LEU A 56 1.90 -8.32 9.29
CA LEU A 56 0.51 -7.94 8.99
C LEU A 56 -0.47 -8.62 9.95
N THR A 57 -0.02 -8.95 11.16
CA THR A 57 -0.91 -9.37 12.26
C THR A 57 -1.48 -8.13 12.93
N LYS A 58 -2.70 -8.24 13.50
CA LYS A 58 -3.44 -7.14 14.15
C LYS A 58 -3.74 -5.95 13.23
N VAL A 59 -3.88 -6.22 11.95
CA VAL A 59 -4.36 -5.26 10.96
C VAL A 59 -5.73 -5.72 10.46
N PHE A 60 -6.62 -4.78 10.15
CA PHE A 60 -7.86 -5.09 9.45
C PHE A 60 -7.59 -5.77 8.10
N PRO A 61 -8.57 -6.39 7.44
CA PRO A 61 -8.38 -6.88 6.09
C PRO A 61 -7.90 -5.76 5.14
N PHE A 62 -6.79 -6.01 4.45
CA PHE A 62 -6.17 -5.04 3.53
C PHE A 62 -5.95 -5.62 2.14
N VAL A 63 -5.92 -4.72 1.18
CA VAL A 63 -5.32 -4.90 -0.14
C VAL A 63 -4.04 -4.08 -0.19
N LEU A 64 -2.92 -4.73 -0.44
CA LEU A 64 -1.62 -4.10 -0.69
C LEU A 64 -1.49 -3.98 -2.20
N LEU A 65 -1.43 -2.75 -2.73
CA LEU A 65 -1.10 -2.48 -4.12
C LEU A 65 0.37 -2.12 -4.24
N TYR A 66 1.07 -2.79 -5.14
CA TYR A 66 2.50 -2.60 -5.37
C TYR A 66 2.76 -1.75 -6.59
N PHE A 67 3.66 -0.77 -6.44
CA PHE A 67 4.04 0.14 -7.52
C PHE A 67 5.54 0.16 -7.75
N ILE A 68 5.92 0.44 -8.99
CA ILE A 68 7.29 0.78 -9.39
C ILE A 68 7.26 2.17 -10.01
N GLU A 69 8.27 2.98 -9.66
CA GLU A 69 8.45 4.29 -10.25
C GLU A 69 9.09 4.18 -11.64
N GLU A 70 8.36 4.59 -12.67
CA GLU A 70 8.82 4.64 -14.06
C GLU A 70 8.53 6.04 -14.61
N ALA A 71 9.58 6.77 -15.00
CA ALA A 71 9.49 8.14 -15.51
C ALA A 71 8.68 9.10 -14.60
N GLY A 72 8.85 9.00 -13.28
CA GLY A 72 8.16 9.83 -12.29
C GLY A 72 6.70 9.45 -12.04
N ILE A 73 6.24 8.30 -12.57
CA ILE A 73 4.88 7.78 -12.38
C ILE A 73 4.96 6.45 -11.63
N LEU A 74 4.14 6.29 -10.59
CA LEU A 74 4.04 5.03 -9.85
C LEU A 74 3.12 4.06 -10.59
N LYS A 75 3.70 3.17 -11.39
CA LYS A 75 2.98 2.19 -12.20
C LYS A 75 2.60 0.97 -11.38
N PHE A 76 1.36 0.53 -11.49
CA PHE A 76 0.87 -0.66 -10.81
C PHE A 76 1.55 -1.92 -11.34
N LYS A 77 1.91 -2.84 -10.44
CA LYS A 77 2.61 -4.10 -10.78
C LYS A 77 1.98 -5.36 -10.20
N GLY A 78 1.14 -5.22 -9.18
CA GLY A 78 0.45 -6.36 -8.59
C GLY A 78 -0.13 -6.01 -7.23
N ALA A 79 -0.79 -6.99 -6.63
CA ALA A 79 -1.40 -6.82 -5.33
C ALA A 79 -1.29 -8.07 -4.45
N THR A 80 -1.48 -7.89 -3.15
CA THR A 80 -1.67 -8.98 -2.19
C THR A 80 -2.87 -8.65 -1.30
N PHE A 81 -3.68 -9.66 -1.02
CA PHE A 81 -4.79 -9.54 -0.08
C PHE A 81 -4.38 -10.15 1.26
N ASN A 82 -4.56 -9.38 2.33
CA ASN A 82 -4.62 -9.92 3.67
C ASN A 82 -6.09 -10.02 4.07
N LEU A 83 -6.67 -11.22 3.96
CA LEU A 83 -8.01 -11.53 4.45
C LEU A 83 -7.97 -12.34 5.75
N ASN A 84 -6.82 -12.35 6.43
CA ASN A 84 -6.63 -13.17 7.61
C ASN A 84 -7.46 -12.63 8.79
N GLU A 85 -7.78 -13.52 9.72
CA GLU A 85 -8.40 -13.11 10.99
C GLU A 85 -7.40 -12.27 11.80
N PHE A 86 -7.89 -11.20 12.44
CA PHE A 86 -7.09 -10.14 13.06
C PHE A 86 -5.91 -10.61 13.93
N GLU A 87 -6.08 -11.67 14.72
CA GLU A 87 -5.07 -12.19 15.65
C GLU A 87 -4.14 -13.27 15.05
N LYS A 88 -4.36 -13.70 13.80
CA LYS A 88 -3.58 -14.78 13.20
C LYS A 88 -2.30 -14.24 12.55
N PRO A 89 -1.13 -14.89 12.78
CA PRO A 89 0.12 -14.50 12.15
C PRO A 89 0.01 -14.43 10.62
N PHE A 90 0.37 -13.28 10.05
CA PHE A 90 0.50 -13.12 8.61
C PHE A 90 1.68 -12.22 8.29
N THR A 91 2.56 -12.67 7.40
CA THR A 91 3.73 -11.90 6.98
C THR A 91 3.88 -11.92 5.47
N VAL A 92 4.23 -10.78 4.89
CA VAL A 92 4.57 -10.65 3.47
C VAL A 92 6.03 -10.26 3.35
N ASN A 93 6.80 -11.04 2.60
CA ASN A 93 8.14 -10.66 2.18
C ASN A 93 8.07 -10.07 0.78
N THR A 94 8.48 -8.81 0.61
CA THR A 94 8.32 -8.08 -0.65
C THR A 94 9.57 -7.32 -1.05
N GLN A 95 9.79 -7.24 -2.37
CA GLN A 95 10.82 -6.41 -2.99
C GLN A 95 10.31 -5.00 -3.34
N TYR A 96 8.99 -4.81 -3.32
CA TYR A 96 8.38 -3.53 -3.69
C TYR A 96 8.62 -2.48 -2.62
N LYS A 97 9.00 -1.28 -3.05
CA LYS A 97 9.36 -0.15 -2.18
C LYS A 97 8.28 0.92 -2.04
N LYS A 98 7.25 0.85 -2.89
CA LYS A 98 6.12 1.79 -2.93
C LYS A 98 4.85 0.97 -2.84
N ILE A 99 4.18 1.02 -1.69
CA ILE A 99 3.07 0.12 -1.36
C ILE A 99 1.89 0.93 -0.84
N LEU A 100 0.72 0.80 -1.45
CA LEU A 100 -0.52 1.37 -0.94
C LEU A 100 -1.34 0.31 -0.23
N PHE A 101 -1.69 0.57 1.02
CA PHE A 101 -2.54 -0.25 1.87
C PHE A 101 -3.96 0.34 1.85
N LEU A 102 -4.92 -0.42 1.32
CA LEU A 102 -6.34 -0.07 1.26
C LEU A 102 -7.15 -1.06 2.08
N HIS A 103 -8.15 -0.59 2.83
CA HIS A 103 -9.08 -1.50 3.49
C HIS A 103 -9.81 -2.37 2.47
N TYR A 104 -9.99 -3.63 2.82
CA TYR A 104 -10.89 -4.53 2.11
C TYR A 104 -12.30 -4.42 2.71
N PRO A 105 -13.38 -4.45 1.89
CA PRO A 105 -13.39 -4.60 0.44
C PRO A 105 -13.04 -3.31 -0.31
N ILE A 106 -12.39 -3.46 -1.48
CA ILE A 106 -12.17 -2.38 -2.44
C ILE A 106 -13.33 -2.31 -3.45
N SER A 107 -13.64 -1.12 -3.97
CA SER A 107 -14.77 -0.87 -4.88
C SER A 107 -14.41 -0.93 -6.37
N PHE A 108 -13.23 -1.43 -6.72
CA PHE A 108 -12.70 -1.47 -8.09
C PHE A 108 -12.00 -2.81 -8.34
N LYS A 109 -11.79 -3.15 -9.62
CA LYS A 109 -11.07 -4.37 -9.99
C LYS A 109 -9.58 -4.10 -10.12
N LEU A 110 -8.74 -5.05 -9.72
CA LEU A 110 -7.29 -4.86 -9.74
C LEU A 110 -6.74 -4.69 -11.15
N GLU A 111 -7.30 -5.40 -12.13
CA GLU A 111 -6.94 -5.30 -13.54
C GLU A 111 -7.26 -3.94 -14.17
N GLU A 112 -8.09 -3.13 -13.52
CA GLU A 112 -8.41 -1.77 -13.95
C GLU A 112 -7.36 -0.77 -13.45
N VAL A 113 -6.55 -1.11 -12.44
CA VAL A 113 -5.57 -0.18 -11.86
C VAL A 113 -4.41 0.06 -12.82
N SER A 114 -4.15 1.33 -13.11
CA SER A 114 -3.08 1.78 -14.01
C SER A 114 -1.87 2.30 -13.23
N HIS A 115 -2.09 3.34 -12.42
CA HIS A 115 -1.03 4.04 -11.73
C HIS A 115 -1.55 4.80 -10.52
N PHE A 116 -0.62 5.35 -9.76
CA PHE A 116 -0.88 6.04 -8.51
C PHE A 116 -0.16 7.39 -8.45
N THR A 117 -0.79 8.38 -7.82
CA THR A 117 -0.13 9.63 -7.41
C THR A 117 -0.62 10.02 -6.02
N TYR A 118 0.13 10.87 -5.35
CA TYR A 118 -0.31 11.48 -4.10
C TYR A 118 0.18 12.91 -4.00
N VAL A 119 -0.56 13.74 -3.27
CA VAL A 119 -0.20 15.14 -2.99
C VAL A 119 0.02 15.27 -1.49
N LYS A 120 1.18 15.82 -1.12
CA LYS A 120 1.55 16.14 0.27
C LYS A 120 0.92 17.44 0.73
#